data_AF-A0A2L1S373-F1
#
_entry.id   AF-A0A2L1S373-F1
#
_cell.length_a   1.000
_cell.length_b   1.000
_cell.length_c   1.000
_cell.angle_alpha   90.00
_cell.angle_beta   90.00
_cell.angle_gamma   90.00
#
_symmetry.space_group_name_H-M   'P 1'
#
loop_
_entity.id
_entity.type
_entity.pdbx_description
1 polymer ?
#
loop_
_entity_poly.entity_id
_entity_poly.type
_entity_poly.pdbx_seq_one_letter_code
_entity_poly.pdbx_strand_id
1 'polypeptide(L)'
;MRIEIDHSLTCSLPPGAAALVMHLMLTPQSGPSQTVESWSVEAAGIGNAGRFRDGYGNAVHLVNQTRPEGDITIGARGMVVTQDTNGVLGKIAGEPVPSLYKRVTGLTRAPVTLYGKYRSAKDSRLDVLHGLMARVGETLGLREETEPMTQMQATGEQTQSQSTEPGPELPPTADYVHLFIGAARALDIPARYVCGYLAAGEGVAGGLHAWAEAYDDKLGWIGFDAQNQICPTERYVRLAVGLDAESALPLRTVPVGEIVQRAAVKAV
;
A
#
# COMPACT_ATOMS: atom_id res chain seq x y z
N MET A 1 -12.00 13.70 -5.41
CA MET A 1 -11.54 13.31 -6.76
C MET A 1 -12.29 12.06 -7.18
N ARG A 2 -12.51 11.85 -8.48
CA ARG A 2 -13.11 10.61 -9.00
C ARG A 2 -12.00 9.80 -9.68
N ILE A 3 -11.89 8.52 -9.37
CA ILE A 3 -10.78 7.66 -9.81
C ILE A 3 -11.32 6.40 -10.46
N GLU A 4 -10.91 6.17 -11.71
CA GLU A 4 -11.13 4.94 -12.45
C GLU A 4 -9.94 4.00 -12.23
N ILE A 5 -10.24 2.74 -11.90
CA ILE A 5 -9.25 1.68 -11.67
C ILE A 5 -9.53 0.51 -12.60
N ASP A 6 -8.48 0.02 -13.27
CA ASP A 6 -8.45 -1.26 -13.98
C ASP A 6 -7.23 -2.07 -13.51
N HIS A 7 -7.48 -3.11 -12.73
CA HIS A 7 -6.46 -3.99 -12.15
C HIS A 7 -6.60 -5.39 -12.75
N SER A 8 -5.57 -5.83 -13.47
CA SER A 8 -5.46 -7.17 -14.04
C SER A 8 -4.37 -7.98 -13.34
N LEU A 9 -4.68 -9.23 -12.99
CA LEU A 9 -3.73 -10.22 -12.49
C LEU A 9 -3.76 -11.46 -13.38
N THR A 10 -2.61 -12.03 -13.64
CA THR A 10 -2.44 -13.33 -14.28
C THR A 10 -1.71 -14.25 -13.33
N CYS A 11 -2.27 -15.44 -13.10
CA CYS A 11 -1.67 -16.48 -12.28
C CYS A 11 -1.33 -17.70 -13.14
N SER A 12 -0.05 -18.07 -13.18
CA SER A 12 0.44 -19.27 -13.85
C SER A 12 0.75 -20.35 -12.83
N LEU A 13 0.19 -21.54 -13.02
CA LEU A 13 0.36 -22.66 -12.10
C LEU A 13 1.39 -23.67 -12.59
N PRO A 14 2.02 -24.42 -11.67
CA PRO A 14 2.82 -25.58 -12.05
C PRO A 14 1.98 -26.60 -12.86
N PRO A 15 2.57 -27.27 -13.86
CA PRO A 15 1.88 -28.28 -14.65
C PRO A 15 1.26 -29.38 -13.77
N GLY A 16 0.04 -29.81 -14.12
CA GLY A 16 -0.64 -30.91 -13.42
C GLY A 16 -1.37 -30.51 -12.14
N ALA A 17 -1.60 -29.22 -11.90
CA ALA A 17 -2.41 -28.77 -10.76
C ALA A 17 -3.84 -29.34 -10.84
N ALA A 18 -4.21 -30.18 -9.87
CA ALA A 18 -5.52 -30.81 -9.83
C ALA A 18 -6.64 -29.83 -9.40
N ALA A 19 -6.28 -28.81 -8.62
CA ALA A 19 -7.17 -27.79 -8.13
C ALA A 19 -6.41 -26.47 -7.89
N LEU A 20 -7.15 -25.37 -7.89
CA LEU A 20 -6.66 -24.05 -7.50
C LEU A 20 -7.68 -23.41 -6.57
N VAL A 21 -7.20 -22.95 -5.42
CA VAL A 21 -7.94 -22.08 -4.51
C VAL A 21 -7.32 -20.68 -4.58
N MET A 22 -8.14 -19.68 -4.84
CA MET A 22 -7.72 -18.28 -4.89
C MET A 22 -8.42 -17.49 -3.78
N HIS A 23 -7.63 -16.78 -2.98
CA HIS A 23 -8.11 -15.82 -1.99
C HIS A 23 -7.90 -14.41 -2.53
N LEU A 24 -8.98 -13.75 -2.96
CA LEU A 24 -8.95 -12.45 -3.62
C LEU A 24 -9.37 -11.34 -2.65
N MET A 25 -8.50 -10.36 -2.45
CA MET A 25 -8.78 -9.08 -1.76
C MET A 25 -8.77 -7.93 -2.76
N LEU A 26 -9.66 -8.02 -3.75
CA LEU A 26 -9.74 -7.13 -4.91
C LEU A 26 -10.98 -6.22 -4.86
N THR A 27 -11.56 -6.00 -3.69
CA THR A 27 -12.78 -5.18 -3.53
C THR A 27 -12.55 -4.08 -2.51
N PRO A 28 -12.44 -2.81 -2.94
CA PRO A 28 -12.31 -1.68 -2.03
C PRO A 28 -13.61 -1.49 -1.25
N GLN A 29 -13.51 -0.79 -0.13
CA GLN A 29 -14.65 -0.55 0.77
C GLN A 29 -14.90 0.95 0.89
N SER A 30 -16.17 1.35 0.89
CA SER A 30 -16.54 2.73 1.22
C SER A 30 -16.22 3.02 2.69
N GLY A 31 -15.76 4.23 2.95
CA GLY A 31 -15.31 4.68 4.26
C GLY A 31 -15.07 6.20 4.29
N PRO A 32 -14.37 6.69 5.32
CA PRO A 32 -14.21 8.13 5.55
C PRO A 32 -13.52 8.90 4.40
N SER A 33 -12.56 8.29 3.71
CA SER A 33 -11.80 8.93 2.63
C SER A 33 -12.28 8.57 1.22
N GLN A 34 -13.20 7.60 1.08
CA GLN A 34 -13.60 7.09 -0.23
C GLN A 34 -15.03 6.51 -0.26
N THR A 35 -15.69 6.62 -1.40
CA THR A 35 -16.97 5.98 -1.70
C THR A 35 -16.83 5.20 -3.00
N VAL A 36 -17.10 3.90 -2.95
CA VAL A 36 -17.12 3.04 -4.14
C VAL A 36 -18.44 3.28 -4.88
N GLU A 37 -18.40 3.85 -6.08
CA GLU A 37 -19.59 4.11 -6.90
C GLU A 37 -19.99 2.86 -7.70
N SER A 38 -19.00 2.20 -8.28
CA SER A 38 -19.19 0.97 -9.05
C SER A 38 -17.94 0.09 -8.93
N TRP A 39 -18.12 -1.21 -8.84
CA TRP A 39 -17.00 -2.16 -8.77
C TRP A 39 -17.40 -3.53 -9.29
N SER A 40 -16.54 -4.16 -10.07
CA SER A 40 -16.67 -5.56 -10.48
C SER A 40 -15.34 -6.28 -10.27
N VAL A 41 -15.45 -7.56 -9.92
CA VAL A 41 -14.33 -8.51 -9.94
C VAL A 41 -14.74 -9.66 -10.85
N GLU A 42 -13.92 -9.91 -11.87
CA GLU A 42 -14.10 -10.94 -12.87
C GLU A 42 -12.97 -11.96 -12.74
N ALA A 43 -13.34 -13.21 -12.57
CA ALA A 43 -12.42 -14.34 -12.60
C ALA A 43 -13.21 -15.59 -12.98
N ALA A 44 -12.54 -16.59 -13.55
CA ALA A 44 -13.14 -17.91 -13.70
C ALA A 44 -13.68 -18.37 -12.34
N GLY A 45 -14.95 -18.80 -12.29
CA GLY A 45 -15.59 -19.32 -11.06
C GLY A 45 -16.01 -18.27 -10.02
N ILE A 46 -15.83 -16.96 -10.28
CA ILE A 46 -16.17 -15.89 -9.32
C ILE A 46 -17.66 -15.89 -8.92
N GLY A 47 -18.55 -16.36 -9.80
CA GLY A 47 -19.98 -16.47 -9.52
C GLY A 47 -20.30 -17.34 -8.29
N ASN A 48 -19.53 -18.41 -8.10
CA ASN A 48 -19.69 -19.38 -7.01
C ASN A 48 -18.73 -19.12 -5.84
N ALA A 49 -18.04 -17.98 -5.83
CA ALA A 49 -17.08 -17.65 -4.79
C ALA A 49 -17.72 -17.58 -3.41
N GLY A 50 -17.04 -18.11 -2.39
CA GLY A 50 -17.34 -17.80 -1.01
C GLY A 50 -17.02 -16.33 -0.75
N ARG A 51 -17.99 -15.56 -0.25
CA ARG A 51 -17.84 -14.12 0.02
C ARG A 51 -17.92 -13.88 1.52
N PHE A 52 -16.90 -13.25 2.10
CA PHE A 52 -16.87 -12.96 3.52
C PHE A 52 -15.96 -11.76 3.83
N ARG A 53 -15.95 -11.35 5.11
CA ARG A 53 -14.97 -10.42 5.65
C ARG A 53 -13.95 -11.17 6.47
N ASP A 54 -12.67 -10.96 6.20
CA ASP A 54 -11.60 -11.60 6.98
C ASP A 54 -11.44 -10.98 8.38
N GLY A 55 -10.49 -11.49 9.16
CA GLY A 55 -10.21 -11.00 10.51
C GLY A 55 -9.69 -9.55 10.58
N TYR A 56 -9.37 -8.93 9.44
CA TYR A 56 -8.97 -7.53 9.33
C TYR A 56 -10.10 -6.63 8.82
N GLY A 57 -11.25 -7.22 8.45
CA GLY A 57 -12.41 -6.54 7.88
C GLY A 57 -12.40 -6.43 6.36
N ASN A 58 -11.40 -6.99 5.66
CA ASN A 58 -11.27 -6.91 4.21
C ASN A 58 -12.38 -7.71 3.51
N ALA A 59 -12.83 -7.26 2.34
CA ALA A 59 -13.78 -8.01 1.53
C ALA A 59 -13.01 -9.08 0.74
N VAL A 60 -13.38 -10.35 0.96
CA VAL A 60 -12.70 -11.50 0.37
C VAL A 60 -13.63 -12.27 -0.54
N HIS A 61 -13.11 -12.65 -1.71
CA HIS A 61 -13.68 -13.71 -2.55
C HIS A 61 -12.76 -14.93 -2.49
N LEU A 62 -13.28 -16.07 -2.04
CA LEU A 62 -12.61 -17.37 -2.09
C LEU A 62 -13.14 -18.16 -3.28
N VAL A 63 -12.31 -18.31 -4.30
CA VAL A 63 -12.67 -18.91 -5.58
C VAL A 63 -11.98 -20.27 -5.73
N ASN A 64 -12.74 -21.30 -6.09
CA ASN A 64 -12.21 -22.63 -6.34
C ASN A 64 -12.32 -22.97 -7.83
N GLN A 65 -11.23 -23.48 -8.38
CA GLN A 65 -11.12 -23.99 -9.75
C GLN A 65 -10.74 -25.47 -9.70
N THR A 66 -11.49 -26.30 -10.43
CA THR A 66 -11.18 -27.72 -10.59
C THR A 66 -10.44 -27.90 -11.91
N ARG A 67 -9.27 -28.54 -11.88
CA ARG A 67 -8.40 -28.71 -13.06
C ARG A 67 -8.20 -27.39 -13.82
N PRO A 68 -7.60 -26.38 -13.20
CA PRO A 68 -7.26 -25.14 -13.91
C PRO A 68 -6.33 -25.46 -15.10
N GLU A 69 -6.64 -24.91 -16.26
CA GLU A 69 -5.84 -25.06 -17.48
C GLU A 69 -5.27 -23.71 -17.90
N GLY A 70 -3.96 -23.68 -18.17
CA GLY A 70 -3.26 -22.48 -18.60
C GLY A 70 -3.21 -21.37 -17.55
N ASP A 71 -3.02 -20.15 -18.03
CA ASP A 71 -2.95 -18.95 -17.21
C ASP A 71 -4.35 -18.50 -16.77
N ILE A 72 -4.50 -18.23 -15.48
CA ILE A 72 -5.76 -17.73 -14.91
C ILE A 72 -5.70 -16.21 -14.84
N THR A 73 -6.56 -15.54 -15.61
CA THR A 73 -6.70 -14.08 -15.57
C THR A 73 -7.82 -13.65 -14.62
N ILE A 74 -7.54 -12.61 -13.84
CA ILE A 74 -8.45 -11.97 -12.90
C ILE A 74 -8.46 -10.47 -13.22
N GLY A 75 -9.65 -9.88 -13.33
CA GLY A 75 -9.85 -8.45 -13.50
C GLY A 75 -10.61 -7.84 -12.34
N ALA A 76 -10.22 -6.66 -11.89
CA ALA A 76 -10.98 -5.86 -10.95
C ALA A 76 -11.06 -4.43 -11.47
N ARG A 77 -12.28 -3.92 -11.67
CA ARG A 77 -12.53 -2.63 -12.32
C ARG A 77 -13.60 -1.85 -11.60
N GLY A 78 -13.49 -0.53 -11.60
CA GLY A 78 -14.54 0.29 -11.04
C GLY A 78 -14.18 1.75 -10.88
N MET A 79 -15.13 2.46 -10.27
CA MET A 79 -15.06 3.88 -10.01
C MET A 79 -15.15 4.14 -8.50
N VAL A 80 -14.20 4.93 -8.00
CA VAL A 80 -14.15 5.33 -6.60
C VAL A 80 -14.05 6.83 -6.51
N VAL A 81 -14.93 7.45 -5.72
CA VAL A 81 -14.83 8.87 -5.38
C VAL A 81 -14.11 9.00 -4.06
N THR A 82 -13.03 9.76 -4.05
CA THR A 82 -12.18 10.01 -2.89
C THR A 82 -12.28 11.46 -2.44
N GLN A 83 -11.90 11.72 -1.20
CA GLN A 83 -11.77 13.07 -0.66
C GLN A 83 -10.51 13.17 0.19
N ASP A 84 -9.91 14.36 0.24
CA ASP A 84 -8.77 14.59 1.09
C ASP A 84 -9.23 14.70 2.54
N THR A 85 -8.58 13.92 3.40
CA THR A 85 -8.83 13.88 4.84
C THR A 85 -7.60 14.31 5.62
N ASN A 86 -6.59 14.85 4.94
CA ASN A 86 -5.26 15.11 5.49
C ASN A 86 -4.67 13.84 6.14
N GLY A 87 -4.92 12.68 5.53
CA GLY A 87 -4.57 11.36 6.05
C GLY A 87 -5.41 10.82 7.21
N VAL A 88 -6.33 11.59 7.80
CA VAL A 88 -7.09 11.17 8.99
C VAL A 88 -8.36 10.42 8.62
N LEU A 89 -8.38 9.11 8.87
CA LEU A 89 -9.56 8.26 8.67
C LEU A 89 -10.50 8.24 9.88
N GLY A 90 -10.04 8.63 11.07
CA GLY A 90 -10.89 8.57 12.25
C GLY A 90 -11.03 7.17 12.83
N LYS A 91 -12.08 6.98 13.63
CA LYS A 91 -12.46 5.69 14.22
C LYS A 91 -13.46 5.00 13.30
N ILE A 92 -13.01 3.98 12.59
CA ILE A 92 -13.84 3.26 11.61
C ILE A 92 -14.68 2.21 12.35
N ALA A 93 -16.01 2.29 12.20
CA ALA A 93 -16.93 1.36 12.82
C ALA A 93 -16.82 -0.04 12.20
N GLY A 94 -16.87 -1.08 13.05
CA GLY A 94 -16.83 -2.47 12.61
C GLY A 94 -15.44 -2.99 12.23
N GLU A 95 -14.39 -2.17 12.31
CA GLU A 95 -13.02 -2.63 12.18
C GLU A 95 -12.51 -3.34 13.45
N PRO A 96 -11.49 -4.21 13.34
CA PRO A 96 -10.88 -4.84 14.49
C PRO A 96 -10.33 -3.83 15.51
N VAL A 97 -10.23 -4.29 16.76
CA VAL A 97 -9.63 -3.48 17.83
C VAL A 97 -8.20 -3.06 17.45
N PRO A 98 -7.80 -1.78 17.66
CA PRO A 98 -6.47 -1.31 17.28
C PRO A 98 -5.34 -2.15 17.87
N SER A 99 -5.50 -2.68 19.09
CA SER A 99 -4.50 -3.53 19.76
C SER A 99 -4.10 -4.77 18.95
N LEU A 100 -4.94 -5.26 18.03
CA LEU A 100 -4.58 -6.32 17.07
C LEU A 100 -3.33 -5.96 16.27
N TYR A 101 -3.20 -4.70 15.89
CA TYR A 101 -2.15 -4.17 15.02
C TYR A 101 -0.88 -3.77 15.77
N LYS A 102 -0.77 -4.13 17.05
CA LYS A 102 0.50 -4.12 17.81
C LYS A 102 1.33 -5.39 17.59
N ARG A 103 0.73 -6.45 17.03
CA ARG A 103 1.39 -7.73 16.77
C ARG A 103 2.55 -7.56 15.81
N VAL A 104 3.73 -8.04 16.21
CA VAL A 104 4.93 -8.04 15.39
C VAL A 104 4.92 -9.23 14.44
N THR A 105 5.35 -9.02 13.19
CA THR A 105 5.57 -10.10 12.21
C THR A 105 7.04 -10.16 11.82
N GLY A 106 7.42 -11.20 11.06
CA GLY A 106 8.80 -11.33 10.55
C GLY A 106 9.20 -10.15 9.65
N LEU A 107 8.25 -9.64 8.87
CA LEU A 107 8.45 -8.55 7.92
C LEU A 107 8.52 -7.17 8.59
N THR A 108 7.84 -6.97 9.73
CA THR A 108 7.81 -5.66 10.41
C THR A 108 8.87 -5.53 11.51
N ARG A 109 10.09 -6.02 11.27
CA ARG A 109 11.22 -5.84 12.19
C ARG A 109 11.94 -4.54 11.89
N ALA A 110 11.88 -3.58 12.81
CA ALA A 110 12.58 -2.30 12.69
C ALA A 110 13.84 -2.25 13.59
N PRO A 111 14.96 -1.68 13.12
CA PRO A 111 16.13 -1.48 13.94
C PRO A 111 15.89 -0.38 14.99
N VAL A 112 16.49 -0.52 16.17
CA VAL A 112 16.34 0.46 17.27
C VAL A 112 16.84 1.86 16.88
N THR A 113 17.76 1.96 15.91
CA THR A 113 18.25 3.23 15.39
C THR A 113 17.13 4.09 14.79
N LEU A 114 16.06 3.46 14.28
CA LEU A 114 14.92 4.14 13.66
C LEU A 114 14.03 4.82 14.71
N TYR A 115 13.62 4.06 15.73
CA TYR A 115 12.61 4.51 16.69
C TYR A 115 13.15 4.89 18.09
N GLY A 116 14.39 4.52 18.40
CA GLY A 116 14.95 4.60 19.76
C GLY A 116 14.91 5.98 20.39
N LYS A 117 15.10 7.04 19.58
CA LYS A 117 15.03 8.44 20.05
C LYS A 117 13.64 8.86 20.51
N TYR A 118 12.59 8.16 20.08
CA TYR A 118 11.19 8.50 20.39
C TYR A 118 10.64 7.80 21.63
N ARG A 119 11.35 6.82 22.22
CA ARG A 119 10.87 6.10 23.42
C ARG A 119 10.56 7.01 24.61
N SER A 120 11.28 8.12 24.70
CA SER A 120 11.14 9.12 25.77
C SER A 120 10.87 10.52 25.20
N ALA A 121 10.39 10.61 23.96
CA ALA A 121 10.03 11.89 23.36
C ALA A 121 8.89 12.54 24.15
N LYS A 122 8.96 13.86 24.30
CA LYS A 122 7.87 14.68 24.88
C LYS A 122 6.89 15.16 23.81
N ASP A 123 7.19 14.88 22.54
CA ASP A 123 6.40 15.26 21.39
C ASP A 123 5.05 14.55 21.38
N SER A 124 4.08 15.07 20.62
CA SER A 124 2.80 14.38 20.46
C SER A 124 2.99 13.07 19.67
N ARG A 125 2.04 12.13 19.80
CA ARG A 125 2.09 10.89 18.99
C ARG A 125 2.12 11.19 17.50
N LEU A 126 1.41 12.24 17.06
CA LEU A 126 1.40 12.66 15.66
C LEU A 126 2.79 13.14 15.20
N ASP A 127 3.49 13.92 16.02
CA ASP A 127 4.84 14.39 15.73
C ASP A 127 5.82 13.22 15.67
N VAL A 128 5.70 12.26 16.60
CA VAL A 128 6.49 11.03 16.59
C VAL A 128 6.26 10.24 15.30
N LEU A 129 5.02 10.08 14.86
CA LEU A 129 4.69 9.34 13.64
C LEU A 129 5.21 10.03 12.37
N HIS A 130 5.09 11.35 12.25
CA HIS A 130 5.73 12.10 11.16
C HIS A 130 7.25 11.99 11.20
N GLY A 131 7.83 12.05 12.40
CA GLY A 131 9.25 11.82 12.60
C GLY A 131 9.69 10.42 12.14
N LEU A 132 8.91 9.38 12.44
CA LEU A 132 9.18 8.02 11.94
C LEU A 132 9.11 7.95 10.41
N MET A 133 8.10 8.58 9.79
CA MET A 133 7.96 8.65 8.33
C MET A 133 9.21 9.26 7.68
N ALA A 134 9.66 10.41 8.17
CA ALA A 134 10.87 11.09 7.70
C ALA A 134 12.11 10.18 7.81
N ARG A 135 12.32 9.58 8.98
CA ARG A 135 13.49 8.72 9.20
C ARG A 135 13.49 7.43 8.40
N VAL A 136 12.32 6.86 8.11
CA VAL A 136 12.22 5.71 7.20
C VAL A 136 12.68 6.12 5.81
N GLY A 137 12.24 7.29 5.33
CA GLY A 137 12.70 7.86 4.07
C GLY A 137 14.23 8.01 4.02
N GLU A 138 14.81 8.67 5.02
CA GLU A 138 16.27 8.82 5.16
C GLU A 138 16.99 7.47 5.16
N THR A 139 16.48 6.49 5.93
CA THR A 139 17.10 5.16 6.08
C THR A 139 17.12 4.39 4.77
N LEU A 140 16.09 4.54 3.95
CA LEU A 140 15.95 3.89 2.64
C LEU A 140 16.46 4.75 1.48
N GLY A 141 17.22 5.81 1.77
CA GLY A 141 17.96 6.57 0.77
C GLY A 141 17.15 7.63 0.02
N LEU A 142 15.97 8.01 0.52
CA LEU A 142 15.35 9.26 0.08
C LEU A 142 16.25 10.40 0.58
N ARG A 143 17.00 11.00 -0.34
CA ARG A 143 17.80 12.18 -0.06
C ARG A 143 16.84 13.36 0.04
N GLU A 144 17.05 14.23 1.02
CA GLU A 144 16.52 15.58 0.93
C GLU A 144 17.00 16.17 -0.40
N GLU A 145 16.08 16.68 -1.22
CA GLU A 145 16.44 17.62 -2.27
C GLU A 145 16.98 18.87 -1.57
N THR A 146 18.26 18.85 -1.20
CA THR A 146 18.96 20.05 -0.76
C THR A 146 18.85 21.06 -1.88
N GLU A 147 18.02 22.07 -1.65
CA GLU A 147 17.88 23.40 -2.26
C GLU A 147 18.37 23.61 -3.71
N PRO A 148 17.62 24.36 -4.55
CA PRO A 148 18.05 24.64 -5.92
C PRO A 148 19.44 25.27 -5.91
N MET A 149 20.42 24.57 -6.50
CA MET A 149 21.75 25.10 -6.74
C MET A 149 21.62 26.35 -7.62
N THR A 150 21.50 27.50 -6.98
CA THR A 150 21.67 28.79 -7.63
C THR A 150 23.17 29.03 -7.76
N GLN A 151 23.78 28.39 -8.76
CA GLN A 151 25.06 28.83 -9.30
C GLN A 151 24.87 29.21 -10.77
N MET A 152 24.54 30.49 -10.95
CA MET A 152 24.91 31.25 -12.13
C MET A 152 26.43 31.11 -12.34
N GLN A 153 26.84 30.29 -13.30
CA GLN A 153 28.03 30.56 -14.12
C GLN A 153 27.72 30.22 -15.57
N ALA A 154 27.51 31.29 -16.36
CA ALA A 154 27.53 31.23 -17.80
C ALA A 154 28.99 31.12 -18.27
N THR A 155 29.30 30.09 -19.07
CA THR A 155 30.27 30.15 -20.18
C THR A 155 30.29 28.83 -20.94
N GLY A 156 30.00 28.89 -22.25
CA GLY A 156 30.68 28.14 -23.31
C GLY A 156 30.45 26.62 -23.42
N GLU A 157 29.68 26.25 -24.43
CA GLU A 157 29.89 25.10 -25.34
C GLU A 157 30.66 23.88 -24.80
N GLN A 158 29.96 22.76 -24.60
CA GLN A 158 30.10 21.50 -25.37
C GLN A 158 29.04 20.49 -24.90
N THR A 159 28.08 20.19 -25.77
CA THR A 159 27.10 19.13 -25.57
C THR A 159 27.78 17.78 -25.74
N GLN A 160 28.25 17.21 -24.63
CA GLN A 160 28.45 15.76 -24.53
C GLN A 160 27.21 15.17 -23.86
N SER A 161 26.45 14.40 -24.63
CA SER A 161 25.39 13.52 -24.13
C SER A 161 26.02 12.49 -23.19
N GLN A 162 26.07 12.81 -21.89
CA GLN A 162 26.29 11.82 -20.86
C GLN A 162 25.03 10.98 -20.78
N SER A 163 25.15 9.72 -21.20
CA SER A 163 24.20 8.67 -20.90
C SER A 163 23.97 8.66 -19.39
N THR A 164 22.77 9.04 -18.96
CA THR A 164 22.35 8.96 -17.57
C THR A 164 22.34 7.49 -17.18
N GLU A 165 23.39 7.05 -16.50
CA GLU A 165 23.38 5.82 -15.71
C GLU A 165 22.09 5.83 -14.87
N PRO A 166 21.27 4.76 -14.89
CA PRO A 166 20.10 4.71 -14.02
C PRO A 166 20.59 4.90 -12.59
N GLY A 167 20.08 5.94 -11.92
CA GLY A 167 20.36 6.17 -10.50
C GLY A 167 20.01 4.94 -9.66
N PRO A 168 20.48 4.87 -8.40
CA PRO A 168 20.21 3.73 -7.55
C PRO A 168 18.71 3.43 -7.50
N GLU A 169 18.34 2.19 -7.83
CA GLU A 169 16.95 1.73 -7.79
C GLU A 169 16.41 1.89 -6.37
N LEU A 170 15.30 2.63 -6.23
CA LEU A 170 14.67 2.83 -4.93
C LEU A 170 14.12 1.49 -4.40
N PRO A 171 14.18 1.25 -3.09
CA PRO A 171 13.58 0.05 -2.49
C PRO A 171 12.09 -0.09 -2.83
N PRO A 172 11.54 -1.32 -2.84
CA PRO A 172 10.11 -1.54 -2.98
C PRO A 172 9.30 -0.79 -1.91
N THR A 173 8.12 -0.28 -2.26
CA THR A 173 7.20 0.40 -1.32
C THR A 173 6.95 -0.39 -0.04
N ALA A 174 6.90 -1.72 -0.13
CA ALA A 174 6.69 -2.59 1.02
C ALA A 174 7.74 -2.40 2.12
N ASP A 175 9.00 -2.12 1.77
CA ASP A 175 10.09 -1.94 2.74
C ASP A 175 9.87 -0.67 3.58
N TYR A 176 9.44 0.42 2.94
CA TYR A 176 9.07 1.67 3.61
C TYR A 176 7.93 1.43 4.62
N VAL A 177 6.88 0.74 4.18
CA VAL A 177 5.70 0.47 5.00
C VAL A 177 6.05 -0.45 6.18
N HIS A 178 6.84 -1.50 5.95
CA HIS A 178 7.25 -2.44 7.00
C HIS A 178 8.15 -1.81 8.05
N LEU A 179 9.11 -0.97 7.64
CA LEU A 179 9.96 -0.25 8.58
C LEU A 179 9.15 0.74 9.43
N PHE A 180 8.24 1.49 8.82
CA PHE A 180 7.36 2.40 9.54
C PHE A 180 6.51 1.65 10.56
N ILE A 181 5.83 0.58 10.14
CA ILE A 181 4.99 -0.24 11.02
C ILE A 181 5.81 -0.85 12.16
N GLY A 182 6.98 -1.41 11.86
CA GLY A 182 7.86 -2.00 12.86
C GLY A 182 8.31 -0.97 13.90
N ALA A 183 8.65 0.25 13.45
CA ALA A 183 9.05 1.33 14.32
C ALA A 183 7.91 1.82 15.23
N ALA A 184 6.71 2.01 14.67
CA ALA A 184 5.52 2.39 15.42
C ALA A 184 5.16 1.32 16.47
N ARG A 185 5.14 0.04 16.08
CA ARG A 185 4.86 -1.08 17.00
C ARG A 185 5.89 -1.20 18.12
N ALA A 186 7.16 -0.90 17.85
CA ALA A 186 8.21 -0.89 18.87
C ALA A 186 8.06 0.24 19.91
N LEU A 187 7.22 1.24 19.63
CA LEU A 187 6.79 2.30 20.54
C LEU A 187 5.39 2.03 21.13
N ASP A 188 4.88 0.80 21.01
CA ASP A 188 3.54 0.39 21.45
C ASP A 188 2.38 1.13 20.75
N ILE A 189 2.63 1.66 19.54
CA ILE A 189 1.62 2.31 18.70
C ILE A 189 1.06 1.27 17.71
N PRO A 190 -0.26 1.06 17.65
CA PRO A 190 -0.86 0.21 16.62
C PRO A 190 -0.58 0.75 15.22
N ALA A 191 -0.11 -0.11 14.32
CA ALA A 191 0.11 0.24 12.93
C ALA A 191 -0.19 -0.93 12.00
N ARG A 192 -0.76 -0.66 10.83
CA ARG A 192 -1.22 -1.67 9.87
C ARG A 192 -0.74 -1.36 8.47
N TYR A 193 -0.54 -2.42 7.70
CA TYR A 193 -0.19 -2.36 6.29
C TYR A 193 -1.44 -2.10 5.49
N VAL A 194 -1.36 -1.17 4.54
CA VAL A 194 -2.44 -0.89 3.60
C VAL A 194 -1.95 -1.19 2.21
N CYS A 195 -2.68 -2.05 1.51
CA CYS A 195 -2.57 -2.22 0.07
C CYS A 195 -3.69 -1.41 -0.59
N GLY A 196 -3.37 -0.73 -1.69
CA GLY A 196 -4.32 0.13 -2.37
C GLY A 196 -3.84 0.58 -3.75
N TYR A 197 -4.49 1.61 -4.27
CA TYR A 197 -4.17 2.23 -5.54
C TYR A 197 -3.77 3.68 -5.32
N LEU A 198 -2.87 4.17 -6.16
CA LEU A 198 -2.46 5.57 -6.23
C LEU A 198 -2.71 6.09 -7.64
N ALA A 199 -3.51 7.15 -7.77
CA ALA A 199 -3.67 7.84 -9.04
C ALA A 199 -2.38 8.58 -9.42
N ALA A 200 -2.05 8.57 -10.70
CA ALA A 200 -0.88 9.29 -11.21
C ALA A 200 -0.98 10.80 -10.91
N GLY A 201 0.17 11.43 -10.68
CA GLY A 201 0.29 12.86 -10.45
C GLY A 201 1.63 13.40 -10.96
N GLU A 202 1.93 14.66 -10.71
CA GLU A 202 3.25 15.24 -11.05
C GLU A 202 4.36 14.40 -10.41
N GLY A 203 5.21 13.80 -11.25
CA GLY A 203 6.35 12.97 -10.81
C GLY A 203 6.00 11.59 -10.23
N VAL A 204 4.72 11.23 -10.09
CA VAL A 204 4.28 9.97 -9.45
C VAL A 204 3.52 9.10 -10.45
N ALA A 205 4.07 7.91 -10.71
CA ALA A 205 3.40 6.91 -11.54
C ALA A 205 2.19 6.33 -10.80
N GLY A 206 1.04 6.29 -11.48
CA GLY A 206 -0.17 5.67 -10.93
C GLY A 206 -0.13 4.15 -11.02
N GLY A 207 -0.73 3.46 -10.05
CA GLY A 207 -0.74 2.00 -10.00
C GLY A 207 -1.13 1.43 -8.64
N LEU A 208 -0.78 0.16 -8.45
CA LEU A 208 -0.87 -0.48 -7.14
C LEU A 208 0.20 0.11 -6.23
N HIS A 209 -0.18 0.45 -5.00
CA HIS A 209 0.68 1.10 -4.02
C HIS A 209 0.41 0.58 -2.61
N ALA A 210 1.28 0.94 -1.67
CA ALA A 210 1.11 0.61 -0.28
C ALA A 210 1.54 1.75 0.64
N TRP A 211 0.89 1.85 1.79
CA TRP A 211 1.25 2.80 2.84
C TRP A 211 0.94 2.19 4.21
N ALA A 212 1.36 2.88 5.27
CA ALA A 212 1.03 2.47 6.63
C ALA A 212 -0.14 3.30 7.17
N GLU A 213 -0.95 2.71 8.02
CA GLU A 213 -1.86 3.46 8.90
C GLU A 213 -1.46 3.23 10.35
N ALA A 214 -1.36 4.30 11.15
CA ALA A 214 -1.07 4.22 12.58
C ALA A 214 -2.20 4.84 13.41
N TYR A 215 -2.39 4.34 14.63
CA TYR A 215 -3.52 4.72 15.48
C TYR A 215 -3.13 5.76 16.54
N ASP A 216 -3.83 6.89 16.51
CA ASP A 216 -3.83 7.89 17.56
C ASP A 216 -5.13 7.84 18.38
N ASP A 217 -5.03 8.02 19.69
CA ASP A 217 -6.19 7.83 20.59
C ASP A 217 -7.27 8.93 20.39
N LYS A 218 -6.85 10.12 19.94
CA LYS A 218 -7.73 11.25 19.66
C LYS A 218 -8.21 11.23 18.22
N LEU A 219 -7.31 11.03 17.27
CA LEU A 219 -7.60 11.14 15.83
C LEU A 219 -8.05 9.83 15.17
N GLY A 220 -7.82 8.67 15.80
CA GLY A 220 -8.08 7.37 15.20
C GLY A 220 -6.98 6.95 14.22
N TRP A 221 -7.35 6.29 13.12
CA TRP A 221 -6.40 5.88 12.09
C TRP A 221 -5.92 7.07 11.26
N ILE A 222 -4.60 7.14 11.05
CA ILE A 222 -3.95 8.16 10.23
C ILE A 222 -3.01 7.45 9.24
N GLY A 223 -3.09 7.79 7.96
CA GLY A 223 -2.23 7.24 6.91
C GLY A 223 -0.88 7.95 6.83
N PHE A 224 0.18 7.18 6.55
CA PHE A 224 1.55 7.64 6.35
C PHE A 224 2.18 6.90 5.17
N ASP A 225 2.52 7.63 4.12
CA ASP A 225 3.29 7.12 3.00
C ASP A 225 4.74 7.59 3.13
N ALA A 226 5.58 6.71 3.68
CA ALA A 226 7.00 6.99 3.89
C ALA A 226 7.83 6.94 2.59
N GLN A 227 7.28 6.44 1.48
CA GLN A 227 7.98 6.51 0.20
C GLN A 227 7.77 7.89 -0.45
N ASN A 228 6.54 8.40 -0.39
CA ASN A 228 6.19 9.72 -0.94
C ASN A 228 6.31 10.86 0.09
N GLN A 229 6.70 10.55 1.33
CA GLN A 229 6.85 11.50 2.44
C GLN A 229 5.61 12.37 2.68
N ILE A 230 4.43 11.76 2.56
CA ILE A 230 3.14 12.47 2.65
C ILE A 230 2.09 11.62 3.36
N CYS A 231 1.10 12.27 3.96
CA CYS A 231 -0.13 11.60 4.36
C CYS A 231 -1.01 11.35 3.12
N PRO A 232 -1.72 10.20 3.02
CA PRO A 232 -2.59 9.91 1.89
C PRO A 232 -3.62 11.02 1.63
N THR A 233 -3.67 11.48 0.38
CA THR A 233 -4.61 12.49 -0.12
C THR A 233 -5.77 11.83 -0.88
N GLU A 234 -6.61 12.61 -1.56
CA GLU A 234 -7.65 12.11 -2.46
C GLU A 234 -7.12 11.29 -3.64
N ARG A 235 -5.81 11.23 -3.89
CA ARG A 235 -5.24 10.34 -4.94
C ARG A 235 -5.16 8.87 -4.53
N TYR A 236 -5.38 8.57 -3.25
CA TYR A 236 -5.22 7.23 -2.69
C TYR A 236 -6.57 6.52 -2.59
N VAL A 237 -6.61 5.24 -3.00
CA VAL A 237 -7.76 4.37 -2.82
C VAL A 237 -7.34 3.14 -2.01
N ARG A 238 -7.92 3.00 -0.82
CA ARG A 238 -7.70 1.87 0.08
C ARG A 238 -8.39 0.61 -0.45
N LEU A 239 -7.64 -0.48 -0.55
CA LEU A 239 -8.13 -1.78 -1.00
C LEU A 239 -8.25 -2.78 0.15
N ALA A 240 -7.15 -3.07 0.83
CA ALA A 240 -7.08 -4.07 1.89
C ALA A 240 -6.06 -3.67 2.96
N VAL A 241 -6.23 -4.20 4.18
CA VAL A 241 -5.31 -3.98 5.29
C VAL A 241 -4.87 -5.27 5.96
N GLY A 242 -3.68 -5.26 6.57
CA GLY A 242 -3.12 -6.40 7.25
C GLY A 242 -2.09 -6.01 8.31
N LEU A 243 -1.48 -7.01 8.92
CA LEU A 243 -0.33 -6.81 9.80
C LEU A 243 0.93 -6.43 9.01
N ASP A 244 1.02 -6.84 7.75
CA ASP A 244 2.14 -6.72 6.83
C ASP A 244 1.67 -6.99 5.38
N ALA A 245 2.61 -7.02 4.44
CA ALA A 245 2.31 -7.27 3.03
C ALA A 245 1.70 -8.67 2.83
N GLU A 246 2.24 -9.70 3.49
CA GLU A 246 1.75 -11.07 3.40
C GLU A 246 0.30 -11.23 3.81
N SER A 247 -0.19 -10.40 4.74
CA SER A 247 -1.58 -10.38 5.20
C SER A 247 -2.50 -9.42 4.44
N ALA A 248 -1.96 -8.59 3.53
CA ALA A 248 -2.71 -7.66 2.69
C ALA A 248 -2.60 -7.92 1.16
N LEU A 249 -2.04 -9.06 0.73
CA LEU A 249 -1.88 -9.42 -0.69
C LEU A 249 -3.22 -9.44 -1.47
N PRO A 250 -3.33 -8.77 -2.63
CA PRO A 250 -4.54 -8.79 -3.45
C PRO A 250 -4.96 -10.20 -3.91
N LEU A 251 -3.99 -11.09 -4.14
CA LEU A 251 -4.20 -12.47 -4.56
C LEU A 251 -3.27 -13.40 -3.78
N ARG A 252 -3.83 -14.46 -3.20
CA ARG A 252 -3.08 -15.65 -2.76
C ARG A 252 -3.64 -16.88 -3.43
N THR A 253 -2.77 -17.83 -3.75
CA THR A 253 -3.14 -19.07 -4.44
C THR A 253 -2.62 -20.30 -3.72
N VAL A 254 -3.40 -21.38 -3.78
CA VAL A 254 -3.00 -22.72 -3.35
C VAL A 254 -3.33 -23.71 -4.48
N PRO A 255 -2.36 -24.40 -5.09
CA PRO A 255 -0.92 -24.24 -4.86
C PRO A 255 -0.42 -22.85 -5.24
N VAL A 256 0.75 -22.48 -4.74
CA VAL A 256 1.38 -21.19 -5.07
C VAL A 256 1.68 -21.16 -6.57
N GLY A 257 1.20 -20.11 -7.23
CA GLY A 257 1.47 -19.82 -8.64
C GLY A 257 2.33 -18.58 -8.80
N GLU A 258 2.91 -18.42 -9.99
CA GLU A 258 3.55 -17.17 -10.39
C GLU A 258 2.47 -16.14 -10.70
N ILE A 259 2.58 -14.95 -10.11
CA ILE A 259 1.58 -13.89 -10.24
C ILE A 259 2.22 -12.68 -10.91
N VAL A 260 1.65 -12.28 -12.03
CA VAL A 260 1.94 -11.00 -12.68
C VAL A 260 0.72 -10.10 -12.52
N GLN A 261 0.91 -8.86 -12.08
CA GLN A 261 -0.19 -7.92 -11.89
C GLN A 261 0.14 -6.53 -12.45
N ARG A 262 -0.89 -5.84 -12.92
CA ARG A 262 -0.84 -4.47 -13.42
C ARG A 262 -2.11 -3.75 -13.00
N ALA A 263 -1.97 -2.52 -12.50
CA ALA A 263 -3.10 -1.63 -12.23
C ALA A 263 -2.92 -0.33 -13.01
N ALA A 264 -3.94 0.06 -13.77
CA ALA A 264 -4.08 1.39 -14.33
C ALA A 264 -5.03 2.19 -13.43
N VAL A 265 -4.59 3.37 -13.00
CA VAL A 265 -5.32 4.21 -12.04
C VAL A 265 -5.33 5.64 -12.57
N LYS A 266 -6.53 6.16 -12.88
CA LYS A 266 -6.71 7.44 -13.55
C LYS A 266 -7.69 8.32 -12.80
N ALA A 267 -7.33 9.59 -12.60
CA ALA A 267 -8.30 10.59 -12.17
C ALA A 267 -9.22 10.95 -13.35
N VAL A 268 -10.51 11.13 -13.08
CA VAL A 268 -11.58 11.42 -14.04
C VAL A 268 -12.27 12.74 -13.69
#